data_AF-A0A2G4E4I1-F1
#
_entry.id   AF-A0A2G4E4I1-F1
#
_cell.length_a   1.000
_cell.length_b   1.000
_cell.length_c   1.000
_cell.angle_alpha   90.00
_cell.angle_beta   90.00
_cell.angle_gamma   90.00
#
_symmetry.space_group_name_H-M   'P 1'
#
loop_
_entity.id
_entity.type
_entity.pdbx_description
1 polymer ?
#
loop_
_entity_poly.entity_id
_entity_poly.type
_entity_poly.pdbx_seq_one_letter_code
_entity_poly.pdbx_strand_id
1 'polypeptide(L)'
;MPQYRGIIIFFTAVTAVFILTQVWHARVAPEEEKKERERKLEGIAFIMGLGTPKMVDDASRLNSVTYKDGTMRVSYTLTQLAMGDIDVADFTTRAKAVAVEQSCAREGLGLFVKSGLVLVYIFEESSNSLIVNVQVSKSDCIQ
;
A
#
# COMPACT_ATOMS: atom_id res chain seq x y z
N MET A 1 -31.00 -41.38 36.20
CA MET A 1 -30.87 -40.19 35.32
C MET A 1 -29.54 -39.39 35.44
N PRO A 2 -28.39 -39.88 35.94
CA PRO A 2 -27.15 -39.09 35.95
C PRO A 2 -26.28 -39.25 34.68
N GLN A 3 -26.43 -40.32 33.90
CA GLN A 3 -25.47 -40.74 32.88
C GLN A 3 -25.42 -39.83 31.62
N TYR A 4 -26.50 -39.10 31.31
CA TYR A 4 -26.56 -38.22 30.13
C TYR A 4 -26.10 -36.78 30.41
N ARG A 5 -26.02 -36.35 31.68
CA ARG A 5 -25.68 -34.96 32.02
C ARG A 5 -24.26 -34.59 31.63
N GLY A 6 -23.30 -35.50 31.84
CA GLY A 6 -21.91 -35.30 31.42
C GLY A 6 -21.75 -35.20 29.90
N ILE A 7 -22.49 -36.04 29.17
CA ILE A 7 -22.48 -36.05 27.69
C ILE A 7 -23.06 -34.74 27.14
N ILE A 8 -24.19 -34.27 27.68
CA ILE A 8 -24.80 -33.01 27.24
C ILE A 8 -23.86 -31.83 27.49
N ILE A 9 -23.23 -31.74 28.66
CA ILE A 9 -22.27 -30.67 28.97
C ILE A 9 -21.09 -30.69 28.00
N PHE A 10 -20.54 -31.87 27.71
CA PHE A 10 -19.45 -32.01 26.75
C PHE A 10 -19.85 -31.54 25.35
N PHE A 11 -21.01 -31.98 24.83
CA PHE A 11 -21.48 -31.51 23.52
C PHE A 11 -21.72 -30.00 23.49
N THR A 12 -22.31 -29.42 24.53
CA THR A 12 -22.50 -27.95 24.60
C THR A 12 -21.18 -27.18 24.65
N ALA A 13 -20.16 -27.72 25.33
CA ALA A 13 -18.85 -27.10 25.38
C ALA A 13 -18.14 -27.17 24.02
N VAL A 14 -18.22 -28.32 23.34
CA VAL A 14 -17.62 -28.51 22.00
C VAL A 14 -18.30 -27.61 20.97
N THR A 15 -19.63 -27.50 20.98
CA THR A 15 -20.33 -26.61 20.05
C THR A 15 -20.05 -25.14 20.33
N ALA A 16 -19.95 -24.73 21.60
CA ALA A 16 -19.56 -23.37 21.96
C ALA A 16 -18.15 -23.03 21.47
N VAL A 17 -17.17 -23.92 21.66
CA VAL A 17 -15.80 -23.73 21.15
C VAL A 17 -15.80 -23.65 19.62
N PHE A 18 -16.54 -24.53 18.94
CA PHE A 18 -16.63 -24.51 17.49
C PHE A 18 -17.20 -23.18 16.97
N ILE A 19 -18.29 -22.68 17.55
CA ILE A 19 -18.87 -21.38 17.18
C ILE A 19 -17.85 -20.24 17.39
N LEU A 20 -17.13 -20.24 18.52
CA LEU A 20 -16.10 -19.23 18.79
C LEU A 20 -14.97 -19.27 17.75
N THR A 21 -14.50 -20.45 17.34
CA THR A 21 -13.48 -20.57 16.29
C THR A 21 -13.97 -20.09 14.92
N GLN A 22 -15.22 -20.38 14.56
CA GLN A 22 -15.82 -19.90 13.31
C GLN A 22 -15.96 -18.37 13.30
N VAL A 23 -16.39 -17.77 14.41
CA VAL A 23 -16.47 -16.30 14.55
C VAL A 23 -15.08 -15.68 14.47
N TRP A 24 -14.08 -16.29 15.09
CA TRP A 24 -12.69 -15.82 15.03
C TRP A 24 -12.16 -15.81 13.59
N HIS A 25 -12.29 -16.92 12.85
CA HIS A 25 -11.87 -16.99 11.45
C HIS A 25 -12.64 -16.05 10.52
N ALA A 26 -13.95 -15.88 10.74
CA ALA A 26 -14.78 -15.06 9.87
C ALA A 26 -14.60 -13.55 10.07
N ARG A 27 -14.23 -13.11 11.28
CA ARG A 27 -14.18 -11.68 11.61
C ARG A 27 -12.85 -11.20 12.15
N VAL A 28 -12.29 -11.89 13.14
CA VAL A 28 -11.12 -11.40 13.89
C VAL A 28 -9.84 -11.59 13.07
N ALA A 29 -9.61 -12.81 12.55
CA ALA A 29 -8.44 -13.11 11.73
C ALA A 29 -8.23 -12.14 10.54
N PRO A 30 -9.25 -11.85 9.69
CA PRO A 30 -9.06 -10.90 8.58
C PRO A 30 -8.84 -9.45 9.04
N GLU A 31 -9.40 -9.05 10.18
CA GLU A 31 -9.19 -7.71 10.74
C GLU A 31 -7.76 -7.55 11.30
N GLU A 32 -7.27 -8.57 12.01
CA GLU A 32 -5.89 -8.61 12.53
C GLU A 32 -4.87 -8.59 11.39
N GLU A 33 -5.07 -9.40 10.34
CA GLU A 33 -4.22 -9.39 9.15
C GLU A 33 -4.22 -8.04 8.44
N LYS A 34 -5.39 -7.40 8.30
CA LYS A 34 -5.51 -6.07 7.71
C LYS A 34 -4.72 -5.04 8.53
N LYS A 35 -4.87 -5.05 9.86
CA LYS A 35 -4.19 -4.12 10.76
C LYS A 35 -2.67 -4.33 10.77
N GLU A 36 -2.22 -5.57 10.73
CA GLU A 36 -0.79 -5.88 10.62
C GLU A 36 -0.22 -5.38 9.29
N ARG A 37 -0.96 -5.57 8.19
CA ARG A 37 -0.57 -5.05 6.87
C ARG A 37 -0.49 -3.52 6.87
N GLU A 38 -1.47 -2.84 7.45
CA GLU A 38 -1.48 -1.38 7.57
C GLU A 38 -0.25 -0.89 8.34
N ARG A 39 0.06 -1.49 9.50
CA ARG A 39 1.28 -1.17 10.27
C ARG A 39 2.57 -1.41 9.49
N LYS A 40 2.65 -2.50 8.72
CA LYS A 40 3.82 -2.76 7.85
C LYS A 40 3.98 -1.67 6.80
N LEU A 41 2.89 -1.26 6.16
CA LEU A 41 2.91 -0.21 5.13
C LEU A 41 3.22 1.18 5.72
N GLU A 42 2.70 1.49 6.90
CA GLU A 42 3.10 2.68 7.67
C GLU A 42 4.59 2.67 7.97
N GLY A 43 5.12 1.54 8.43
CA GLY A 43 6.55 1.36 8.70
C GLY A 43 7.41 1.53 7.45
N ILE A 44 6.99 0.97 6.32
CA ILE A 44 7.70 1.14 5.04
C ILE A 44 7.66 2.60 4.60
N ALA A 45 6.51 3.26 4.67
CA ALA A 45 6.39 4.68 4.31
C ALA A 45 7.29 5.55 5.19
N PHE A 46 7.32 5.28 6.50
CA PHE A 46 8.21 5.96 7.44
C PHE A 46 9.68 5.79 7.05
N ILE A 47 10.13 4.55 6.80
CA ILE A 47 11.51 4.26 6.42
C ILE A 47 11.88 4.91 5.10
N MET A 48 11.01 4.84 4.09
CA MET A 48 11.24 5.49 2.79
C MET A 48 11.32 7.01 2.91
N GLY A 49 10.47 7.60 3.77
CA GLY A 49 10.44 9.03 4.09
C GLY A 49 11.55 9.49 5.04
N LEU A 50 12.39 8.61 5.57
CA LEU A 50 13.47 9.03 6.47
C LEU A 50 14.44 9.96 5.74
N GLY A 51 14.73 11.10 6.39
CA GLY A 51 15.63 12.12 5.88
C GLY A 51 15.06 12.94 4.71
N THR A 52 13.75 12.87 4.42
CA THR A 52 13.15 13.78 3.44
C THR A 52 12.99 15.20 4.01
N PRO A 53 13.20 16.26 3.20
CA PRO A 53 13.50 16.20 1.78
C PRO A 53 14.95 15.80 1.46
N LYS A 54 15.14 14.93 0.45
CA LYS A 54 16.47 14.48 -0.01
C LYS A 54 16.54 14.27 -1.51
N MET A 55 17.70 14.50 -2.11
CA MET A 55 17.95 14.13 -3.51
C MET A 55 17.99 12.60 -3.61
N VAL A 56 17.24 12.03 -4.56
CA VAL A 56 17.27 10.58 -4.88
C VAL A 56 18.10 10.29 -6.13
N ASP A 57 18.24 11.30 -6.99
CA ASP A 57 19.15 11.35 -8.13
C ASP A 57 19.54 12.83 -8.37
N ASP A 58 20.28 13.12 -9.44
CA ASP A 58 20.77 14.48 -9.74
C ASP A 58 19.66 15.49 -10.07
N ALA A 59 18.48 15.01 -10.50
CA ALA A 59 17.39 15.82 -11.03
C ALA A 59 16.07 15.71 -10.22
N SER A 60 16.01 14.81 -9.23
CA SER A 60 14.79 14.49 -8.49
C SER A 60 15.04 14.53 -6.99
N ARG A 61 14.25 15.36 -6.30
CA ARG A 61 14.20 15.46 -4.84
C ARG A 61 12.97 14.74 -4.33
N LEU A 62 13.14 13.73 -3.49
CA LEU A 62 12.04 13.15 -2.74
C LEU A 62 11.60 14.14 -1.64
N ASN A 63 10.35 14.58 -1.71
CA ASN A 63 9.75 15.52 -0.77
C ASN A 63 9.21 14.83 0.46
N SER A 64 8.41 13.78 0.26
CA SER A 64 7.76 13.05 1.34
C SER A 64 7.25 11.70 0.87
N VAL A 65 7.10 10.79 1.82
CA VAL A 65 6.39 9.52 1.64
C VAL A 65 5.37 9.40 2.75
N THR A 66 4.12 9.17 2.40
CA THR A 66 3.02 9.01 3.38
C THR A 66 2.20 7.78 3.04
N TYR A 67 1.66 7.14 4.08
CA TYR A 67 0.69 6.07 3.93
C TYR A 67 -0.58 6.41 4.70
N LYS A 68 -1.73 6.21 4.07
CA LYS A 68 -3.04 6.36 4.69
C LYS A 68 -4.07 5.50 3.97
N ASP A 69 -4.84 4.72 4.72
CA ASP A 69 -6.02 3.99 4.25
C ASP A 69 -5.77 3.18 2.95
N GLY A 70 -4.70 2.39 2.91
CA GLY A 70 -4.36 1.56 1.74
C GLY A 70 -3.77 2.33 0.56
N THR A 71 -3.46 3.62 0.73
CA THR A 71 -2.82 4.46 -0.29
C THR A 71 -1.48 4.97 0.21
N MET A 72 -0.41 4.68 -0.53
CA MET A 72 0.91 5.28 -0.31
C MET A 72 1.16 6.39 -1.32
N ARG A 73 1.43 7.61 -0.84
CA ARG A 73 1.77 8.76 -1.67
C ARG A 73 3.25 9.04 -1.57
N VAL A 74 3.90 9.18 -2.71
CA VAL A 74 5.32 9.49 -2.86
C VAL A 74 5.42 10.78 -3.66
N SER A 75 5.90 11.86 -3.04
CA SER A 75 6.00 13.18 -3.66
C SER A 75 7.45 13.48 -4.04
N TYR A 76 7.66 13.92 -5.27
CA TYR A 76 8.93 14.32 -5.84
C TYR A 76 8.87 15.74 -6.38
N THR A 77 9.96 16.47 -6.26
CA THR A 77 10.22 17.68 -7.02
C THR A 77 11.30 17.39 -8.07
N LEU A 78 11.01 17.69 -9.34
CA LEU A 78 11.99 17.67 -10.42
C LEU A 78 12.76 19.00 -10.40
N THR A 79 14.02 18.97 -9.98
CA THR A 79 14.83 20.17 -9.69
C THR A 79 15.48 20.78 -10.92
N GLN A 80 15.66 20.00 -11.99
CA GLN A 80 16.35 20.43 -13.22
C GLN A 80 15.40 20.70 -14.39
N LEU A 81 14.11 20.37 -14.27
CA LEU A 81 13.15 20.50 -15.35
C LEU A 81 12.12 21.58 -15.02
N ALA A 82 11.90 22.49 -15.96
CA ALA A 82 10.78 23.41 -15.90
C ALA A 82 9.58 22.84 -16.67
N MET A 83 8.36 23.12 -16.23
CA MET A 83 7.12 22.60 -16.82
C MET A 83 6.95 23.03 -18.29
N GLY A 84 7.56 24.15 -18.68
CA GLY A 84 7.59 24.65 -20.07
C GLY A 84 8.48 23.83 -21.02
N ASP A 85 9.40 23.03 -20.49
CA ASP A 85 10.33 22.20 -21.27
C ASP A 85 9.89 20.72 -21.36
N ILE A 86 8.80 20.36 -20.66
CA ILE A 86 8.29 18.99 -20.58
C ILE A 86 7.04 18.87 -21.46
N ASP A 87 7.08 17.94 -22.43
CA ASP A 87 5.83 17.39 -22.97
C ASP A 87 5.16 16.56 -21.87
N VAL A 88 4.17 17.16 -21.20
CA VAL A 88 3.48 16.56 -20.06
C VAL A 88 2.81 15.24 -20.46
N ALA A 89 2.32 15.10 -21.69
CA ALA A 89 1.65 13.88 -22.14
C ALA A 89 2.67 12.73 -22.29
N ASP A 90 3.77 12.98 -22.98
CA ASP A 90 4.86 12.01 -23.16
C ASP A 90 5.51 11.65 -21.81
N PHE A 91 5.73 12.64 -20.94
CA PHE A 91 6.22 12.40 -19.58
C PHE A 91 5.26 11.55 -18.75
N THR A 92 3.96 11.85 -18.80
CA THR A 92 2.94 11.08 -18.08
C THR A 92 2.95 9.61 -18.51
N THR A 93 2.99 9.34 -19.82
CA THR A 93 3.04 7.97 -20.35
C THR A 93 4.29 7.23 -19.89
N ARG A 94 5.47 7.86 -19.99
CA ARG A 94 6.74 7.24 -19.55
C ARG A 94 6.78 7.03 -18.04
N ALA A 95 6.39 8.03 -17.25
CA ALA A 95 6.34 7.94 -15.80
C ALA A 95 5.37 6.83 -15.35
N LYS A 96 4.21 6.71 -16.01
CA LYS A 96 3.25 5.61 -15.75
C LYS A 96 3.84 4.25 -16.09
N ALA A 97 4.51 4.10 -17.22
CA ALA A 97 5.13 2.82 -17.61
C ALA A 97 6.18 2.37 -16.58
N VAL A 98 7.11 3.25 -16.19
CA VAL A 98 8.13 2.96 -15.18
C VAL A 98 7.51 2.69 -13.81
N ALA A 99 6.53 3.50 -13.40
CA ALA A 99 5.84 3.31 -12.13
C ALA A 99 5.15 1.94 -12.07
N VAL A 100 4.48 1.51 -13.15
CA VAL A 100 3.84 0.19 -13.24
C VAL A 100 4.90 -0.92 -13.18
N GLU A 101 5.95 -0.85 -13.99
CA GLU A 101 7.02 -1.85 -14.01
C GLU A 101 7.61 -2.09 -12.62
N GLN A 102 8.03 -1.01 -11.94
CA GLN A 102 8.66 -1.08 -10.62
C GLN A 102 7.66 -1.48 -9.52
N SER A 103 6.42 -0.99 -9.60
CA SER A 103 5.39 -1.27 -8.59
C SER A 103 4.78 -2.65 -8.71
N CYS A 104 4.82 -3.28 -9.89
CA CYS A 104 4.23 -4.59 -10.14
C CYS A 104 5.25 -5.74 -10.07
N ALA A 105 6.55 -5.42 -9.96
CA ALA A 105 7.62 -6.38 -9.71
C ALA A 105 7.33 -7.23 -8.45
N ARG A 106 7.88 -8.45 -8.38
CA ARG A 106 7.71 -9.29 -7.18
C ARG A 106 8.45 -8.73 -5.96
N GLU A 107 9.48 -7.95 -6.19
CA GLU A 107 10.28 -7.30 -5.16
C GLU A 107 9.61 -6.01 -4.67
N GLY A 108 10.05 -5.51 -3.51
CA GLY A 108 9.56 -4.26 -2.94
C GLY A 108 8.06 -4.29 -2.63
N LEU A 109 7.31 -3.33 -3.20
CA LEU A 109 5.90 -3.09 -2.87
C LEU A 109 4.91 -3.94 -3.68
N GLY A 110 5.35 -4.69 -4.69
CA GLY A 110 4.40 -5.28 -5.65
C GLY A 110 3.50 -6.38 -5.11
N LEU A 111 3.92 -7.10 -4.06
CA LEU A 111 3.01 -8.00 -3.33
C LEU A 111 1.88 -7.23 -2.63
N PHE A 112 2.16 -6.04 -2.11
CA PHE A 112 1.13 -5.20 -1.50
C PHE A 112 0.21 -4.60 -2.55
N VAL A 113 0.74 -4.13 -3.70
CA VAL A 113 -0.07 -3.60 -4.81
C VAL A 113 -1.02 -4.65 -5.36
N LYS A 114 -0.54 -5.86 -5.62
CA LYS A 114 -1.36 -7.01 -6.05
C LYS A 114 -2.43 -7.39 -5.03
N SER A 115 -2.20 -7.05 -3.77
CA SER A 115 -3.11 -7.33 -2.66
C SER A 115 -4.00 -6.14 -2.27
N GLY A 116 -3.97 -5.04 -3.02
CA GLY A 116 -4.90 -3.90 -2.87
C GLY A 116 -4.27 -2.57 -2.44
N LEU A 117 -2.95 -2.47 -2.28
CA LEU A 117 -2.28 -1.17 -2.08
C LEU A 117 -2.38 -0.32 -3.36
N VAL A 118 -2.66 0.97 -3.18
CA VAL A 118 -2.57 1.97 -4.24
C VAL A 118 -1.33 2.82 -4.02
N LEU A 119 -0.49 2.94 -5.05
CA LEU A 119 0.66 3.83 -5.07
C LEU A 119 0.31 5.08 -5.86
N VAL A 120 0.65 6.25 -5.33
CA VAL A 120 0.39 7.54 -5.96
C VAL A 120 1.71 8.31 -6.00
N TYR A 121 2.26 8.47 -7.19
CA TYR A 121 3.47 9.23 -7.43
C TYR A 121 3.10 10.64 -7.88
N ILE A 122 3.53 11.64 -7.12
CA ILE A 122 3.24 13.05 -7.36
C ILE A 122 4.54 13.71 -7.79
N PHE A 123 4.60 14.25 -9.00
CA PHE A 123 5.76 14.96 -9.52
C PHE A 123 5.42 16.45 -9.62
N GLU A 124 6.22 17.26 -8.94
CA GLU A 124 6.09 18.71 -8.88
C GLU A 124 7.34 19.37 -9.49
N GLU A 125 7.18 20.57 -9.99
CA GLU A 125 8.30 21.44 -10.37
C GLU A 125 8.93 22.07 -9.12
N SER A 126 10.12 22.66 -9.28
CA SER A 126 10.77 23.50 -8.26
C SER A 126 9.89 24.66 -7.74
N SER A 127 8.89 25.09 -8.52
CA SER A 127 7.90 26.10 -8.11
C SER A 127 6.74 25.53 -7.25
N ASN A 128 6.76 24.23 -6.94
CA ASN A 128 5.66 23.44 -6.38
C ASN A 128 4.43 23.33 -7.28
N SER A 129 4.58 23.59 -8.59
CA SER A 129 3.52 23.33 -9.57
C SER A 129 3.43 21.84 -9.89
N LEU A 130 2.23 21.27 -9.86
CA LEU A 130 2.01 19.87 -10.22
C LEU A 130 2.32 19.63 -11.70
N ILE A 131 3.24 18.71 -11.99
CA ILE A 131 3.55 18.26 -13.35
C ILE A 131 2.62 17.09 -13.70
N VAL A 132 2.66 16.03 -12.89
CA VAL A 132 1.83 14.83 -13.12
C VAL A 132 1.57 14.10 -11.80
N ASN A 133 0.42 13.43 -11.76
CA ASN A 133 0.06 12.48 -10.72
C ASN A 133 -0.18 11.10 -11.36
N VAL A 134 0.66 10.13 -11.01
CA VAL A 134 0.61 8.76 -11.54
C VAL A 134 0.13 7.82 -10.45
N GLN A 135 -1.03 7.21 -10.67
CA GLN A 135 -1.58 6.20 -9.77
C GLN A 135 -1.27 4.80 -10.31
N VAL A 136 -0.82 3.89 -9.45
CA VAL A 136 -0.66 2.46 -9.73
C VAL A 136 -1.49 1.66 -8.73
N SER A 137 -2.25 0.71 -9.25
CA SER A 137 -3.18 -0.11 -8.49
C SER A 137 -3.10 -1.56 -8.95
N LYS A 138 -3.85 -2.45 -8.29
CA LYS A 138 -3.91 -3.86 -8.63
C LYS A 138 -4.21 -4.11 -10.11
N SER A 139 -5.11 -3.35 -10.73
CA SER A 139 -5.50 -3.55 -12.14
C SER A 139 -4.37 -3.27 -13.11
N ASP A 140 -3.42 -2.42 -12.74
CA ASP A 140 -2.24 -2.12 -13.56
C ASP A 140 -1.21 -3.26 -13.53
N CYS A 141 -1.29 -4.15 -12.54
CA CYS A 141 -0.38 -5.29 -12.36
C CYS A 141 -0.94 -6.63 -12.84
N ILE A 142 -2.16 -6.64 -13.37
CA ILE A 142 -2.81 -7.82 -13.95
C ILE A 142 -2.67 -7.67 -15.47
N GLN A 143 -1.51 -8.11 -15.97
CA GLN A 143 -1.24 -8.28 -17.39
C GLN A 143 -0.87 -9.73 -17.64
#